data_AF-A0AB39U943-F1
#
_entry.id   AF-A0AB39U943-F1
#
_cell.length_a   1.000
_cell.length_b   1.000
_cell.length_c   1.000
_cell.angle_alpha   90.00
_cell.angle_beta   90.00
_cell.angle_gamma   90.00
#
_symmetry.space_group_name_H-M   'P 1'
#
loop_
_entity.id
_entity.type
_entity.pdbx_description
1 polymer ?
#
loop_
_entity_poly.entity_id
_entity_poly.type
_entity_poly.pdbx_seq_one_letter_code
_entity_poly.pdbx_strand_id
1 'polypeptide(L)' 'MAQFEHDLIRERTSAGLQTVRARGHLGCRPSKLPEKQRGRIRELYAESSLTVQEIADQYHVSRKTIYSVIKA' A
#
# COMPACT_ATOMS: atom_id res chain seq x y z
N MET A 1 -14.81 -36.36 -4.70
CA MET A 1 -13.57 -36.23 -5.49
C MET A 1 -13.20 -34.76 -5.72
N ALA A 2 -14.13 -33.91 -6.18
CA ALA A 2 -13.90 -32.48 -6.43
C ALA A 2 -13.30 -31.66 -5.25
N GLN A 3 -13.68 -31.96 -3.99
CA GLN A 3 -13.14 -31.24 -2.83
C GLN A 3 -11.64 -31.48 -2.63
N PHE A 4 -11.20 -32.73 -2.82
CA PHE A 4 -9.80 -33.15 -2.64
C PHE A 4 -8.86 -32.48 -3.65
N GLU A 5 -9.28 -32.42 -4.92
CA GLU A 5 -8.51 -31.76 -5.98
C GLU A 5 -8.36 -30.25 -5.73
N HIS A 6 -9.43 -29.63 -5.23
CA HIS A 6 -9.40 -28.21 -4.89
C HIS A 6 -8.50 -27.90 -3.70
N ASP A 7 -8.52 -28.75 -2.67
CA ASP A 7 -7.63 -28.61 -1.51
C ASP A 7 -6.16 -28.78 -1.91
N LEU A 8 -5.86 -29.72 -2.81
CA LEU A 8 -4.51 -29.90 -3.37
C LEU A 8 -4.01 -28.66 -4.14
N ILE A 9 -4.88 -28.03 -4.95
CA ILE A 9 -4.54 -26.80 -5.68
C ILE A 9 -4.29 -25.63 -4.72
N ARG A 10 -5.10 -25.50 -3.67
CA ARG A 10 -4.92 -24.47 -2.63
C ARG A 10 -3.60 -24.63 -1.89
N GLU A 11 -3.27 -25.84 -1.48
CA GLU A 11 -2.02 -26.15 -0.78
C GLU A 11 -0.80 -25.83 -1.64
N ARG A 12 -0.83 -26.19 -2.92
CA ARG A 12 0.24 -25.85 -3.86
C ARG A 12 0.40 -24.34 -4.03
N THR A 13 -0.70 -23.61 -4.12
CA THR A 13 -0.69 -22.15 -4.28
C THR A 13 -0.14 -21.46 -3.02
N SER A 14 -0.54 -21.93 -1.84
CA SER A 14 -0.05 -21.36 -0.58
C SER A 14 1.45 -21.59 -0.38
N ALA A 15 1.96 -22.80 -0.69
CA ALA A 15 3.38 -23.10 -0.65
C ALA A 15 4.21 -22.23 -1.62
N GLY A 16 3.68 -22.00 -2.83
CA GLY A 16 4.29 -21.08 -3.79
C GLY A 16 4.35 -19.63 -3.28
N LEU A 17 3.23 -19.12 -2.75
CA LEU A 17 3.16 -17.78 -2.18
C LEU A 17 4.11 -17.60 -0.98
N GLN A 18 4.24 -18.60 -0.12
CA GLN A 18 5.19 -18.57 1.00
C GLN A 18 6.63 -18.48 0.51
N THR A 19 6.99 -19.27 -0.49
CA THR A 19 8.34 -19.22 -1.10
C THR A 19 8.66 -17.83 -1.66
N VAL A 20 7.71 -17.20 -2.35
CA VAL A 20 7.87 -15.86 -2.92
C VAL A 20 7.92 -14.77 -1.83
N ARG A 21 7.11 -14.90 -0.78
CA ARG A 21 7.14 -13.99 0.39
C ARG A 21 8.45 -14.07 1.16
N ALA A 22 9.03 -15.26 1.32
CA ALA A 22 10.34 -15.44 1.93
C ALA A 22 11.47 -14.73 1.15
N ARG A 23 11.29 -14.54 -0.16
CA ARG A 23 12.18 -13.75 -1.02
C ARG A 23 11.91 -12.23 -0.97
N GLY A 24 10.95 -11.78 -0.15
CA GLY A 24 10.63 -10.36 0.05
C GLY A 24 9.49 -9.81 -0.81
N HIS A 25 8.86 -10.63 -1.66
CA HIS A 25 7.69 -10.19 -2.43
C HIS A 25 6.40 -10.29 -1.60
N LEU A 26 5.84 -9.13 -1.24
CA LEU A 26 4.64 -9.05 -0.39
C LEU A 26 3.33 -9.39 -1.13
N GLY A 27 3.27 -9.23 -2.46
CA GLY A 27 2.06 -9.50 -3.26
C GLY A 27 0.88 -8.56 -2.99
N CYS A 28 1.13 -7.42 -2.33
CA CYS A 28 0.12 -6.42 -2.03
C CYS A 28 -0.02 -5.37 -3.14
N ARG A 29 -1.13 -4.62 -3.12
CA ARG A 29 -1.31 -3.46 -3.98
C ARG A 29 -0.23 -2.42 -3.66
N PRO A 30 0.55 -1.94 -4.65
CA PRO A 30 1.56 -0.92 -4.40
C PRO A 30 0.90 0.38 -3.93
N SER A 31 1.56 1.04 -2.98
CA SER A 31 1.17 2.38 -2.55
C SER A 31 1.30 3.37 -3.71
N LYS A 32 0.28 4.22 -3.92
CA LYS A 32 0.36 5.31 -4.89
C LYS A 32 1.43 6.35 -4.52
N LEU A 33 1.72 6.47 -3.22
CA LEU A 33 2.70 7.41 -2.69
C LEU A 33 3.96 6.65 -2.26
N PRO A 34 5.12 6.83 -2.92
CA PRO A 34 6.41 6.34 -2.46
C PRO A 34 6.86 7.08 -1.18
N GLU A 35 7.77 6.47 -0.41
CA GLU A 35 8.22 7.00 0.88
C GLU A 35 8.75 8.44 0.81
N LYS A 36 9.47 8.80 -0.27
CA LYS A 36 9.95 10.17 -0.49
C LYS A 36 8.81 11.19 -0.54
N GLN A 37 7.72 10.85 -1.24
CA GLN A 37 6.55 11.73 -1.33
C GLN A 37 5.82 11.81 0.01
N ARG A 38 5.79 10.72 0.78
CA ARG A 38 5.23 10.72 2.14
C ARG A 38 5.99 11.65 3.07
N GLY A 39 7.32 11.64 3.03
CA GLY A 39 8.16 12.60 3.74
C GLY A 39 7.80 14.04 3.38
N ARG A 40 7.71 14.34 2.07
CA ARG A 40 7.35 15.67 1.59
C ARG A 40 5.95 16.11 2.03
N ILE A 41 4.97 15.21 2.02
CA ILE A 41 3.60 15.51 2.49
C ILE A 41 3.60 15.87 3.98
N ARG A 42 4.41 15.19 4.82
CA ARG A 42 4.53 15.52 6.24
C ARG A 42 5.17 16.89 6.47
N GLU A 43 6.20 17.23 5.68
CA GLU A 43 6.83 18.56 5.72
C GLU A 43 5.85 19.67 5.34
N LEU A 44 5.14 19.51 4.20
CA LEU A 44 4.15 20.48 3.72
C LEU A 44 3.01 20.70 4.72
N TYR A 45 2.59 19.64 5.40
CA TYR A 45 1.59 19.74 6.45
C TYR A 45 2.13 20.46 7.70
N ALA A 46 3.38 20.19 8.09
CA ALA A 46 4.01 20.84 9.24
C ALA A 46 4.26 22.34 9.02
N GLU A 47 4.66 22.72 7.81
CA GLU A 47 4.85 24.12 7.41
C GLU A 47 3.52 24.90 7.34
N SER A 48 2.37 24.20 7.34
CA SER A 48 1.02 24.78 7.23
C SER A 48 0.84 25.70 6.00
N SER A 49 1.69 25.51 4.98
CA SER A 49 1.75 26.37 3.79
C SER A 49 0.64 26.05 2.78
N LEU A 50 0.11 24.83 2.81
CA LEU A 50 -0.96 24.36 1.92
C LEU A 50 -2.06 23.67 2.74
N THR A 51 -3.30 23.81 2.28
CA THR A 51 -4.41 23.05 2.83
C THR A 51 -4.30 21.57 2.46
N VAL A 52 -4.89 20.69 3.27
CA VAL A 52 -4.93 19.24 3.00
C VAL A 52 -5.57 18.91 1.65
N GLN A 53 -6.50 19.76 1.18
CA GLN A 53 -7.14 19.60 -0.12
C GLN A 53 -6.16 19.88 -1.26
N GLU A 54 -5.42 20.99 -1.19
CA GLU A 54 -4.43 21.36 -2.21
C GLU A 54 -3.30 20.32 -2.31
N ILE A 55 -2.86 19.78 -1.17
CA ILE A 55 -1.88 18.68 -1.14
C ILE A 55 -2.49 17.44 -1.81
N ALA A 56 -3.73 17.08 -1.49
CA ALA A 56 -4.40 15.93 -2.10
C ALA A 56 -4.52 16.06 -3.63
N ASP A 57 -4.87 17.26 -4.10
CA ASP A 57 -5.02 17.57 -5.52
C ASP A 57 -3.66 17.53 -6.26
N GLN A 58 -2.59 18.05 -5.65
CA GLN A 58 -1.23 18.00 -6.19
C GLN A 58 -0.73 16.57 -6.43
N TYR A 59 -1.03 15.65 -5.51
CA TYR A 59 -0.63 14.24 -5.62
C TYR A 59 -1.70 13.35 -6.27
N HIS A 60 -2.82 13.92 -6.73
CA HIS A 60 -3.96 13.20 -7.31
C HIS A 60 -4.46 12.03 -6.43
N VAL A 61 -4.53 12.27 -5.13
CA VAL A 61 -5.01 11.32 -4.13
C VAL A 61 -6.20 11.89 -3.35
N SER A 62 -6.91 11.02 -2.64
CA SER A 62 -7.98 11.49 -1.75
C SER A 62 -7.41 12.18 -0.51
N ARG A 63 -8.17 13.11 0.08
CA ARG A 63 -7.85 13.69 1.41
C ARG A 63 -7.60 12.61 2.46
N LYS A 64 -8.35 11.50 2.41
CA LYS A 64 -8.19 10.35 3.32
C LYS A 64 -6.79 9.75 3.21
N THR A 65 -6.23 9.68 2.02
CA THR A 65 -4.87 9.19 1.78
C THR A 65 -3.85 10.10 2.45
N ILE A 66 -4.02 11.43 2.36
CA ILE A 66 -3.13 12.39 3.03
C ILE A 66 -3.18 12.24 4.55
N TYR A 67 -4.38 12.17 5.15
CA TYR A 67 -4.50 11.93 6.58
C TYR A 67 -3.90 10.58 7.03
N SER A 68 -4.02 9.54 6.22
CA SER A 68 -3.38 8.25 6.50
C SER A 68 -1.86 8.33 6.50
N VAL A 69 -1.26 9.21 5.69
CA VAL A 69 0.19 9.43 5.63
C VAL A 69 0.68 10.25 6.82
N ILE A 70 -0.11 11.23 7.28
CA ILE A 70 0.21 12.07 8.44
C ILE A 70 0.08 11.27 9.74
N LYS A 71 -0.92 10.38 9.84
CA LYS A 71 -1.17 9.56 11.04
C LYS A 71 -0.15 8.42 11.21
N ALA A 72 0.45 7.97 10.12
CA ALA A 72 1.45 6.89 10.09
C ALA A 72 2.84 7.42 10.43
#